data_AF-A0A6P0V406-F1
#
_entry.id   AF-A0A6P0V406-F1
#
_cell.length_a   1.000
_cell.length_b   1.000
_cell.length_c   1.000
_cell.angle_alpha   90.00
_cell.angle_beta   90.00
_cell.angle_gamma   90.00
#
_symmetry.space_group_name_H-M   'P 1'
#
loop_
_entity.id
_entity.type
_entity.pdbx_description
1 polymer ?
#
loop_
_entity_poly.entity_id
_entity_poly.type
_entity_poly.pdbx_seq_one_letter_code
_entity_poly.pdbx_strand_id
1 'polypeptide(L)'
;MSSYFTAIFGGIMSTNFQSFDSSKTLNSKEEFYEFLQTFENSNTRHYWNFIAFICSRLNHFNLASRYEWHEIRNIAICRAIEKFDKDQSIKNPLAWLRSTSFNIIRELSREDSRWQLTAEYSEIECQMIKLTLPEENSEKEELTKVIADIKRGLKPEEQKILELRVEQDMTWKQVRQQLETQGIQTNEPALRKKWQRMCQRLEPLKELYLTKIDMN
;
A
#
# COMPACT_ATOMS: atom_id res chain seq x y z
N MET A 1 -23.76 -16.16 -38.03
CA MET A 1 -23.14 -15.01 -37.35
C MET A 1 -22.34 -15.57 -36.17
N SER A 2 -21.23 -16.26 -36.43
CA SER A 2 -19.85 -15.73 -36.55
C SER A 2 -19.39 -15.16 -35.21
N SER A 3 -18.88 -15.98 -34.27
CA SER A 3 -17.51 -16.56 -34.18
C SER A 3 -16.40 -15.52 -34.14
N TYR A 4 -16.07 -15.03 -32.93
CA TYR A 4 -14.78 -14.40 -32.60
C TYR A 4 -14.39 -14.62 -31.12
N PHE A 5 -14.41 -15.86 -30.63
CA PHE A 5 -13.92 -16.15 -29.27
C PHE A 5 -13.02 -17.38 -29.15
N THR A 6 -12.47 -17.88 -30.26
CA THR A 6 -11.59 -19.05 -30.20
C THR A 6 -10.58 -19.00 -31.34
N ALA A 7 -9.42 -18.37 -31.09
CA ALA A 7 -8.14 -18.68 -31.74
C ALA A 7 -7.05 -17.66 -31.38
N ILE A 8 -6.48 -17.68 -30.17
CA ILE A 8 -5.06 -17.32 -29.93
C ILE A 8 -4.53 -18.11 -28.71
N PHE A 9 -4.63 -19.44 -28.74
CA PHE A 9 -3.83 -20.33 -27.89
C PHE A 9 -3.38 -21.49 -28.77
N GLY A 10 -2.31 -21.23 -29.53
CA GLY A 10 -1.83 -22.14 -30.56
C GLY A 10 -0.40 -21.79 -30.94
N GLY A 11 0.48 -21.81 -29.95
CA GLY A 11 1.89 -21.55 -30.14
C GLY A 11 2.62 -21.71 -28.82
N ILE A 12 3.09 -22.92 -28.54
CA ILE A 12 4.22 -23.11 -27.62
C ILE A 12 5.43 -22.49 -28.33
N MET A 13 5.50 -21.16 -28.28
CA MET A 13 6.70 -20.42 -28.63
C MET A 13 7.69 -20.72 -27.52
N SER A 14 8.78 -21.38 -27.90
CA SER A 14 10.00 -21.47 -27.11
C SER A 14 10.24 -20.11 -26.45
N THR A 15 10.00 -20.02 -25.15
CA THR A 15 10.23 -18.79 -24.39
C THR A 15 11.74 -18.61 -24.30
N ASN A 16 12.31 -18.02 -25.33
CA ASN A 16 13.56 -17.29 -25.20
C ASN A 16 13.31 -16.27 -24.10
N PHE A 17 13.79 -16.57 -22.90
CA PHE A 17 13.74 -15.68 -21.75
C PHE A 17 14.65 -14.51 -22.07
N GLN A 18 14.14 -13.55 -22.83
CA GLN A 18 14.83 -12.31 -23.14
C GLN A 18 15.16 -11.65 -21.79
N SER A 19 16.45 -11.41 -21.57
CA SER A 19 16.92 -10.70 -20.40
C SER A 19 16.15 -9.40 -20.24
N PHE A 20 15.60 -9.17 -19.04
CA PHE A 20 14.87 -7.96 -18.69
C PHE A 20 15.72 -6.71 -18.95
N ASP A 21 15.48 -6.03 -20.07
CA ASP A 21 16.19 -4.81 -20.43
C ASP A 21 15.40 -3.58 -19.97
N SER A 22 15.76 -3.09 -18.78
CA SER A 22 15.18 -1.87 -18.22
C SER A 22 15.51 -0.59 -19.00
N SER A 23 16.47 -0.63 -19.94
CA SER A 23 16.93 0.56 -20.67
C SER A 23 16.21 0.80 -22.01
N LYS A 24 15.37 -0.16 -22.45
CA LYS A 24 14.61 -0.07 -23.70
C LYS A 24 13.70 1.17 -23.72
N THR A 25 13.54 1.76 -24.90
CA THR A 25 12.48 2.74 -25.18
C THR A 25 11.30 2.00 -25.80
N LEU A 26 10.11 2.21 -25.25
CA LEU A 26 8.87 1.62 -25.74
C LEU A 26 8.08 2.68 -26.50
N ASN A 27 7.57 2.33 -27.67
CA ASN A 27 6.90 3.23 -28.59
C ASN A 27 5.42 2.87 -28.82
N SER A 28 4.96 1.71 -28.36
CA SER A 28 3.58 1.28 -28.50
C SER A 28 3.00 0.65 -27.23
N LYS A 29 1.68 0.49 -27.20
CA LYS A 29 0.95 -0.18 -26.12
C LYS A 29 1.32 -1.65 -26.02
N GLU A 30 1.49 -2.31 -27.16
CA GLU A 30 1.87 -3.73 -27.27
C GLU A 30 3.24 -3.96 -26.64
N GLU A 31 4.24 -3.13 -26.97
CA GLU A 31 5.57 -3.23 -26.37
C GLU A 31 5.54 -3.02 -24.85
N PHE A 32 4.63 -2.17 -24.35
CA PHE A 32 4.43 -1.96 -22.92
C PHE A 32 3.75 -3.13 -22.23
N TYR A 33 2.76 -3.76 -22.85
CA TYR A 33 2.14 -4.97 -22.30
C TYR A 33 3.09 -6.16 -22.28
N GLU A 34 3.90 -6.34 -23.32
CA GLU A 34 4.97 -7.36 -23.34
C GLU A 34 6.00 -7.11 -22.23
N PHE A 35 6.38 -5.85 -22.02
CA PHE A 35 7.22 -5.45 -20.90
C PHE A 35 6.57 -5.82 -19.56
N LEU A 36 5.29 -5.52 -19.35
CA LEU A 36 4.58 -5.83 -18.10
C LEU A 36 4.46 -7.33 -17.86
N GLN A 37 4.09 -8.12 -18.87
CA GLN A 37 4.02 -9.57 -18.76
C GLN A 37 5.38 -10.15 -18.38
N THR A 38 6.46 -9.68 -19.02
CA THR A 38 7.82 -10.12 -18.70
C THR A 38 8.20 -9.69 -17.28
N PHE A 39 7.91 -8.45 -16.91
CA PHE A 39 8.19 -7.89 -15.59
C PHE A 39 7.50 -8.69 -14.47
N GLU A 40 6.26 -9.15 -14.69
CA GLU A 40 5.44 -9.84 -13.70
C GLU A 40 5.71 -11.34 -13.65
N ASN A 41 5.73 -11.99 -14.81
CA ASN A 41 5.90 -13.44 -14.91
C ASN A 41 7.31 -13.89 -14.52
N SER A 42 8.29 -13.00 -14.63
CA SER A 42 9.68 -13.33 -14.33
C SER A 42 9.96 -13.56 -12.83
N ASN A 43 8.97 -13.33 -11.95
CA ASN A 43 9.15 -13.35 -10.49
C ASN A 43 10.43 -12.61 -10.07
N THR A 44 10.80 -11.58 -10.83
CA THR A 44 12.12 -10.98 -10.72
C THR A 44 12.21 -10.18 -9.45
N ARG A 45 13.43 -10.09 -8.92
CA ARG A 45 13.77 -9.15 -7.84
C ARG A 45 13.26 -7.73 -8.13
N HIS A 46 13.19 -7.32 -9.40
CA HIS A 46 12.69 -6.01 -9.80
C HIS A 46 11.20 -5.82 -9.52
N TYR A 47 10.36 -6.85 -9.73
CA TYR A 47 8.93 -6.79 -9.47
C TYR A 47 8.63 -6.65 -7.98
N TRP A 48 9.23 -7.51 -7.14
CA TRP A 48 9.09 -7.38 -5.68
C TRP A 48 9.63 -6.07 -5.14
N ASN A 49 10.77 -5.58 -5.66
CA ASN A 49 11.30 -4.26 -5.31
C ASN A 49 10.41 -3.11 -5.76
N PHE A 50 9.55 -3.30 -6.76
CA PHE A 50 8.55 -2.32 -7.21
C PHE A 50 7.33 -2.33 -6.30
N ILE A 51 6.78 -3.51 -5.98
CA ILE A 51 5.70 -3.65 -5.00
C ILE A 51 6.11 -3.07 -3.65
N ALA A 52 7.26 -3.51 -3.11
CA ALA A 52 7.78 -3.03 -1.83
C ALA A 52 7.98 -1.50 -1.82
N PHE A 53 8.37 -0.94 -2.96
CA PHE A 53 8.46 0.51 -3.11
C PHE A 53 7.10 1.18 -3.04
N ILE A 54 6.09 0.71 -3.77
CA ILE A 54 4.73 1.26 -3.70
C ILE A 54 4.18 1.15 -2.28
N CYS A 55 4.23 -0.03 -1.65
CA CYS A 55 3.73 -0.24 -0.30
C CYS A 55 4.44 0.67 0.71
N SER A 56 5.77 0.82 0.60
CA SER A 56 6.52 1.73 1.48
C SER A 56 6.09 3.18 1.30
N ARG A 57 5.78 3.61 0.08
CA ARG A 57 5.31 4.97 -0.20
C ARG A 57 3.88 5.20 0.27
N LEU A 58 2.97 4.25 0.06
CA LEU A 58 1.61 4.30 0.59
C LEU A 58 1.63 4.45 2.12
N ASN A 59 2.44 3.65 2.82
CA ASN A 59 2.62 3.79 4.26
C ASN A 59 3.20 5.16 4.66
N HIS A 60 4.19 5.67 3.91
CA HIS A 60 4.80 6.96 4.19
C HIS A 60 3.80 8.13 4.10
N PHE A 61 2.82 8.04 3.21
CA PHE A 61 1.77 9.05 3.03
C PHE A 61 0.48 8.73 3.79
N ASN A 62 0.47 7.70 4.66
CA ASN A 62 -0.71 7.20 5.37
C ASN A 62 -1.90 6.85 4.45
N LEU A 63 -1.60 6.31 3.27
CA LEU A 63 -2.59 5.89 2.27
C LEU A 63 -2.83 4.38 2.23
N ALA A 64 -2.05 3.60 3.00
CA ALA A 64 -2.07 2.14 2.96
C ALA A 64 -3.38 1.50 3.47
N SER A 65 -4.23 2.25 4.17
CA SER A 65 -5.56 1.78 4.61
C SER A 65 -6.65 1.95 3.55
N ARG A 66 -6.35 2.67 2.46
CA ARG A 66 -7.34 3.07 1.45
C ARG A 66 -6.96 2.66 0.03
N TYR A 67 -5.67 2.46 -0.21
CA TYR A 67 -5.15 2.11 -1.51
C TYR A 67 -4.19 0.95 -1.39
N GLU A 68 -4.35 0.02 -2.32
CA GLU A 68 -3.49 -1.13 -2.50
C GLU A 68 -2.48 -0.89 -3.63
N TRP A 69 -1.38 -1.66 -3.62
CA TRP A 69 -0.31 -1.47 -4.59
C TRP A 69 -0.74 -1.73 -6.04
N HIS A 70 -1.69 -2.65 -6.25
CA HIS A 70 -2.17 -3.01 -7.58
C HIS A 70 -3.05 -1.91 -8.18
N GLU A 71 -3.75 -1.13 -7.35
CA GLU A 71 -4.51 0.05 -7.80
C GLU A 71 -3.58 1.13 -8.33
N ILE A 72 -2.51 1.44 -7.58
CA ILE A 72 -1.48 2.40 -8.01
C ILE A 72 -0.81 1.95 -9.31
N ARG A 73 -0.52 0.65 -9.44
CA ARG A 73 -0.01 0.05 -10.68
C ARG A 73 -0.99 0.25 -11.83
N ASN A 74 -2.27 -0.09 -11.64
CA ASN A 74 -3.29 0.01 -12.70
C ASN A 74 -3.48 1.46 -13.17
N ILE A 75 -3.49 2.44 -12.27
CA ILE A 75 -3.53 3.86 -12.64
C ILE A 75 -2.29 4.25 -13.45
N ALA A 76 -1.10 3.77 -13.08
CA ALA A 76 0.12 4.03 -13.83
C ALA A 76 0.08 3.40 -15.24
N ILE A 77 -0.53 2.22 -15.38
CA ILE A 77 -0.77 1.58 -16.68
C ILE A 77 -1.71 2.42 -17.53
N CYS A 78 -2.83 2.90 -16.98
CA CYS A 78 -3.74 3.80 -17.69
C CYS A 78 -3.01 5.06 -18.21
N ARG A 79 -2.16 5.67 -17.38
CA ARG A 79 -1.33 6.83 -17.81
C ARG A 79 -0.32 6.47 -18.92
N ALA A 80 0.17 5.24 -18.96
CA ALA A 80 1.05 4.79 -20.04
C ALA A 80 0.27 4.67 -21.35
N ILE A 81 -0.92 4.06 -21.31
CA ILE A 81 -1.84 3.94 -22.44
C ILE A 81 -2.16 5.32 -23.02
N GLU A 82 -2.50 6.29 -22.16
CA GLU A 82 -2.77 7.68 -22.56
C GLU A 82 -1.56 8.38 -23.20
N LYS A 83 -0.32 8.02 -22.83
CA LYS A 83 0.89 8.55 -23.49
C LYS A 83 1.01 7.99 -24.91
N PHE A 84 0.79 6.69 -25.09
CA PHE A 84 0.83 6.07 -26.41
C PHE A 84 -0.30 6.53 -27.31
N ASP A 85 -1.50 6.82 -26.77
CA ASP A 85 -2.58 7.46 -27.52
C ASP A 85 -2.24 8.88 -28.02
N LYS A 86 -1.18 9.48 -27.48
CA LYS A 86 -0.65 10.79 -27.88
C LYS A 86 0.68 10.66 -28.64
N ASP A 87 0.97 9.48 -29.18
CA ASP A 87 2.22 9.16 -29.89
C ASP A 87 3.49 9.46 -29.08
N GLN A 88 3.42 9.37 -27.75
CA GLN A 88 4.57 9.58 -26.87
C GLN A 88 5.21 8.26 -26.50
N SER A 89 6.55 8.21 -26.59
CA SER A 89 7.33 7.05 -26.16
C SER A 89 7.67 7.10 -24.66
N ILE A 90 7.94 5.93 -24.09
CA ILE A 90 8.38 5.74 -22.71
C ILE A 90 9.82 5.23 -22.73
N LYS A 91 10.75 6.06 -22.25
CA LYS A 91 12.16 5.68 -22.06
C LYS A 91 12.33 5.05 -20.68
N ASN A 92 13.04 3.93 -20.60
CA ASN A 92 13.27 3.20 -19.36
C ASN A 92 11.95 2.91 -18.61
N PRO A 93 11.15 1.95 -19.11
CA PRO A 93 9.79 1.72 -18.62
C PRO A 93 9.73 1.41 -17.12
N LEU A 94 10.73 0.74 -16.55
CA LEU A 94 10.77 0.48 -15.11
C LEU A 94 10.95 1.77 -14.30
N ALA A 95 11.91 2.63 -14.67
CA ALA A 95 12.13 3.91 -13.98
C ALA A 95 10.92 4.84 -14.16
N TRP A 96 10.32 4.84 -15.35
CA TRP A 96 9.11 5.57 -15.64
C TRP A 96 7.96 5.09 -14.76
N LEU A 97 7.72 3.77 -14.69
CA LEU A 97 6.65 3.20 -13.89
C LEU A 97 6.80 3.56 -12.41
N ARG A 98 8.01 3.43 -11.84
CA ARG A 98 8.31 3.85 -10.46
C ARG A 98 8.01 5.33 -10.21
N SER A 99 8.45 6.19 -11.13
CA SER A 99 8.27 7.64 -11.01
C SER A 99 6.79 8.03 -11.11
N THR A 100 6.07 7.43 -12.06
CA THR A 100 4.64 7.64 -12.26
C THR A 100 3.84 7.16 -11.05
N SER A 101 4.10 5.95 -10.54
CA SER A 101 3.44 5.45 -9.31
C SER A 101 3.69 6.36 -8.11
N PHE A 102 4.90 6.87 -7.93
CA PHE A 102 5.19 7.82 -6.85
C PHE A 102 4.43 9.15 -7.01
N ASN A 103 4.33 9.66 -8.24
CA ASN A 103 3.55 10.86 -8.52
C ASN A 103 2.06 10.67 -8.23
N ILE A 104 1.49 9.53 -8.63
CA ILE A 104 0.10 9.15 -8.32
C ILE A 104 -0.12 9.15 -6.80
N ILE A 105 0.73 8.49 -6.02
CA ILE A 105 0.63 8.46 -4.55
C ILE A 105 0.66 9.88 -3.96
N ARG A 106 1.55 10.75 -4.48
CA ARG A 106 1.63 12.15 -4.05
C ARG A 106 0.38 12.95 -4.43
N GLU A 107 -0.21 12.69 -5.58
CA GLU A 107 -1.47 13.32 -6.01
C GLU A 107 -2.62 12.89 -5.10
N LEU A 108 -2.77 11.58 -4.84
CA LEU A 108 -3.75 11.03 -3.89
C LEU A 108 -3.59 11.63 -2.49
N SER A 109 -2.36 11.74 -2.00
CA SER A 109 -2.08 12.34 -0.68
C SER A 109 -2.49 13.83 -0.62
N ARG A 110 -2.30 14.58 -1.72
CA ARG A 110 -2.73 15.99 -1.81
C ARG A 110 -4.23 16.15 -1.95
N GLU A 111 -4.89 15.20 -2.58
CA GLU A 111 -6.35 15.14 -2.64
C GLU A 111 -6.90 14.83 -1.26
N ASP A 112 -6.36 13.83 -0.57
CA ASP A 112 -6.78 13.48 0.80
C ASP A 112 -6.56 14.64 1.79
N SER A 113 -5.42 15.31 1.71
CA SER A 113 -5.15 16.52 2.52
C SER A 113 -6.15 17.64 2.22
N ARG A 114 -6.56 17.80 0.95
CA ARG A 114 -7.56 18.80 0.57
C ARG A 114 -8.93 18.43 1.12
N TRP A 115 -9.33 17.17 1.02
CA TRP A 115 -10.59 16.68 1.58
C TRP A 115 -10.63 16.79 3.10
N GLN A 116 -9.53 16.50 3.79
CA GLN A 116 -9.39 16.68 5.25
C GLN A 116 -9.52 18.16 5.65
N LEU A 117 -8.89 19.09 4.91
CA LEU A 117 -9.02 20.53 5.16
C LEU A 117 -10.44 21.07 4.89
N THR A 118 -11.16 20.53 3.91
CA THR A 118 -12.60 20.83 3.73
C THR A 118 -13.50 20.14 4.75
N ALA A 119 -13.11 18.96 5.27
CA ALA A 119 -13.85 18.24 6.29
C ALA A 119 -13.74 18.88 7.68
N GLU A 120 -12.63 19.57 7.99
CA GLU A 120 -12.52 20.44 9.18
C GLU A 120 -13.53 21.60 9.15
N TYR A 121 -14.01 22.03 7.97
CA TYR A 121 -15.12 22.98 7.84
C TYR A 121 -16.51 22.33 7.91
N SER A 122 -16.57 20.99 7.92
CA SER A 122 -17.80 20.19 7.92
C SER A 122 -17.90 19.28 9.15
N GLU A 123 -17.22 19.62 10.26
CA GLU A 123 -17.38 18.90 11.53
C GLU A 123 -18.80 19.01 12.12
N ILE A 124 -19.63 19.92 11.60
CA ILE A 124 -21.04 20.06 12.00
C ILE A 124 -21.95 19.03 11.29
N GLU A 125 -21.60 18.51 10.09
CA GLU A 125 -22.48 17.59 9.34
C GLU A 125 -22.11 16.10 9.48
N CYS A 126 -20.85 15.76 9.79
CA CYS A 126 -20.42 14.36 9.88
C CYS A 126 -20.90 13.59 11.13
N GLN A 127 -21.58 14.25 12.08
CA GLN A 127 -22.20 13.56 13.22
C GLN A 127 -23.47 12.76 12.83
N MET A 128 -24.04 12.96 11.64
CA MET A 128 -25.31 12.33 11.25
C MET A 128 -25.19 11.03 10.43
N ILE A 129 -24.03 10.72 9.84
CA ILE A 129 -23.89 9.58 8.90
C ILE A 129 -23.35 8.30 9.57
N LYS A 130 -23.00 8.34 10.86
CA LYS A 130 -22.53 7.14 11.61
C LYS A 130 -23.64 6.17 12.04
N LEU A 131 -24.91 6.41 11.70
CA LEU A 131 -26.04 5.60 12.20
C LEU A 131 -26.76 4.74 11.15
N THR A 132 -26.29 4.68 9.90
CA THR A 132 -27.13 4.06 8.84
C THR A 132 -26.37 3.25 7.80
N LEU A 133 -25.54 2.30 8.21
CA LEU A 133 -25.20 1.16 7.36
C LEU A 133 -25.28 -0.14 8.20
N PRO A 134 -25.94 -1.20 7.71
CA PRO A 134 -25.88 -2.50 8.36
C PRO A 134 -24.45 -3.04 8.16
N GLU A 135 -23.66 -3.04 9.23
CA GLU A 135 -22.31 -3.59 9.25
C GLU A 135 -22.35 -5.12 9.10
N GLU A 136 -21.56 -5.64 8.15
CA GLU A 136 -21.16 -7.04 8.10
C GLU A 136 -20.32 -7.35 9.35
N ASN A 137 -21.00 -7.78 10.42
CA ASN A 137 -20.48 -7.85 11.78
C ASN A 137 -19.45 -8.97 12.06
N SER A 138 -19.19 -9.90 11.14
CA SER A 138 -18.38 -11.09 11.44
C SER A 138 -16.87 -10.79 11.49
N GLU A 139 -16.33 -10.11 10.48
CA GLU A 139 -14.88 -9.89 10.36
C GLU A 139 -14.37 -8.83 11.35
N LYS A 140 -15.21 -7.82 11.64
CA LYS A 140 -14.90 -6.73 12.57
C LYS A 140 -14.79 -7.22 14.02
N GLU A 141 -15.63 -8.19 14.42
CA GLU A 141 -15.55 -8.79 15.75
C GLU A 141 -14.28 -9.62 15.96
N GLU A 142 -13.86 -10.37 14.95
CA GLU A 142 -12.61 -11.15 15.01
C GLU A 142 -11.39 -10.24 15.09
N LEU A 143 -11.32 -9.20 14.26
CA LEU A 143 -10.24 -8.22 14.30
C LEU A 143 -10.15 -7.50 15.66
N THR A 144 -11.32 -7.17 16.25
CA THR A 144 -11.38 -6.52 17.57
C THR A 144 -10.85 -7.43 18.68
N LYS A 145 -11.13 -8.74 18.63
CA LYS A 145 -10.59 -9.72 19.58
C LYS A 145 -9.07 -9.84 19.46
N VAL A 146 -8.55 -9.88 18.23
CA VAL A 146 -7.09 -9.95 17.98
C VAL A 146 -6.36 -8.73 18.51
N ILE A 147 -6.89 -7.53 18.27
CA ILE A 147 -6.33 -6.29 18.81
C ILE A 147 -6.34 -6.31 20.35
N ALA A 148 -7.41 -6.82 20.96
CA ALA A 148 -7.51 -6.94 22.41
C ALA A 148 -6.52 -7.97 23.00
N ASP A 149 -6.27 -9.09 22.31
CA ASP A 149 -5.26 -10.09 22.70
C ASP A 149 -3.84 -9.50 22.61
N ILE A 150 -3.53 -8.81 21.51
CA ILE A 150 -2.26 -8.12 21.31
C ILE A 150 -2.04 -7.09 22.42
N LYS A 151 -3.05 -6.25 22.72
CA LYS A 151 -2.96 -5.24 23.78
C LYS A 151 -2.71 -5.88 25.14
N ARG A 152 -3.35 -7.01 25.48
CA ARG A 152 -3.11 -7.72 26.76
C ARG A 152 -1.66 -8.18 26.95
N GLY A 153 -0.95 -8.51 25.88
CA GLY A 153 0.46 -8.93 25.93
C GLY A 153 1.49 -7.78 25.99
N LEU A 154 1.03 -6.53 25.94
CA LEU A 154 1.88 -5.34 25.94
C LEU A 154 1.89 -4.66 27.31
N LYS A 155 3.05 -4.11 27.69
CA LYS A 155 3.14 -3.23 28.87
C LYS A 155 2.33 -1.95 28.62
N PRO A 156 1.82 -1.27 29.67
CA PRO A 156 1.04 -0.03 29.50
C PRO A 156 1.74 1.03 28.63
N GLU A 157 3.06 1.16 28.78
CA GLU A 157 3.86 2.06 27.95
C GLU A 157 3.91 1.61 26.47
N GLU A 158 4.02 0.31 26.21
CA GLU A 158 4.04 -0.25 24.85
C GLU A 158 2.66 -0.11 24.19
N GLN A 159 1.57 -0.34 24.94
CA GLN A 159 0.20 -0.09 24.48
C GLN A 159 0.02 1.37 24.08
N LYS A 160 0.53 2.31 24.89
CA LYS A 160 0.43 3.74 24.59
C LYS A 160 1.23 4.11 23.35
N ILE A 161 2.44 3.57 23.19
CA ILE A 161 3.22 3.77 21.96
C ILE A 161 2.46 3.23 20.74
N LEU A 162 1.81 2.07 20.86
CA LEU A 162 1.00 1.48 19.79
C LEU A 162 -0.23 2.34 19.45
N GLU A 163 -0.98 2.79 20.45
CA GLU A 163 -2.11 3.70 20.27
C GLU A 163 -1.68 4.99 19.57
N LEU A 164 -0.66 5.66 20.07
CA LEU A 164 -0.19 6.94 19.51
C LEU A 164 0.37 6.77 18.09
N ARG A 165 1.08 5.66 17.81
CA ARG A 165 1.73 5.46 16.52
C ARG A 165 0.79 4.89 15.46
N VAL A 166 -0.17 4.05 15.84
CA VAL A 166 -1.04 3.31 14.90
C VAL A 166 -2.45 3.90 14.86
N GLU A 167 -3.07 4.15 16.02
CA GLU A 167 -4.45 4.66 16.07
C GLU A 167 -4.52 6.16 15.81
N GLN A 168 -3.48 6.91 16.20
CA GLN A 168 -3.41 8.37 16.06
C GLN A 168 -2.39 8.85 15.01
N ASP A 169 -1.72 7.92 14.32
CA ASP A 169 -0.67 8.15 13.32
C ASP A 169 0.37 9.25 13.65
N MET A 170 0.80 9.33 14.91
CA MET A 170 1.75 10.35 15.33
C MET A 170 3.19 10.03 14.89
N THR A 171 3.94 11.04 14.46
CA THR A 171 5.39 10.91 14.21
C THR A 171 6.15 10.61 15.51
N TRP A 172 7.37 10.03 15.43
CA TRP A 172 8.18 9.74 16.62
C TRP A 172 8.43 10.95 17.52
N LYS A 173 8.56 12.14 16.92
CA LYS A 173 8.68 13.40 17.65
C LYS A 173 7.41 13.73 18.43
N GLN A 174 6.25 13.56 17.82
CA GLN A 174 4.94 13.78 18.46
C GLN A 174 4.67 12.74 19.56
N VAL A 175 4.98 11.46 19.30
CA VAL A 175 4.87 10.39 20.32
C VAL A 175 5.74 10.73 21.54
N ARG A 176 6.98 11.17 21.31
CA ARG A 176 7.89 11.60 22.40
C ARG A 176 7.29 12.75 23.20
N GLN A 177 6.82 13.80 22.52
CA GLN A 177 6.21 14.96 23.16
C GLN A 177 4.98 14.57 23.98
N GLN A 178 4.14 13.67 23.47
CA GLN A 178 2.96 13.19 24.18
C GLN A 178 3.33 12.35 25.42
N LEU A 179 4.35 11.51 25.32
CA LEU A 179 4.84 10.74 26.47
C LEU A 179 5.51 11.64 27.52
N GLU A 180 6.20 12.71 27.10
CA GLU A 180 6.77 13.72 28.00
C GLU A 180 5.67 14.46 28.78
N THR A 181 4.54 14.81 28.14
CA THR A 181 3.39 15.42 28.84
C THR A 181 2.77 14.49 29.90
N GLN A 182 3.00 13.18 29.78
CA GLN A 182 2.55 12.17 30.74
C GLN A 182 3.63 11.82 31.77
N GLY A 183 4.75 12.55 31.79
CA GLY A 183 5.85 12.35 32.74
C GLY A 183 6.83 11.24 32.35
N ILE A 184 6.70 10.63 31.16
CA ILE A 184 7.59 9.59 30.66
C ILE A 184 8.70 10.24 29.84
N GLN A 185 9.89 10.38 30.43
CA GLN A 185 11.06 10.92 29.75
C GLN A 185 11.70 9.84 28.86
N THR A 186 11.74 10.09 27.56
CA THR A 186 12.22 9.13 26.55
C THR A 186 12.79 9.87 25.35
N ASN A 187 13.72 9.24 24.63
CA ASN A 187 14.30 9.80 23.41
C ASN A 187 13.83 9.01 22.17
N GLU A 188 13.79 9.68 21.01
CA GLU A 188 13.28 9.06 19.78
C GLU A 188 14.02 7.76 19.39
N PRO A 189 15.37 7.65 19.51
CA PRO A 189 16.06 6.39 19.26
C PRO A 189 15.61 5.24 20.17
N ALA A 190 15.38 5.51 21.46
CA ALA A 190 14.88 4.52 22.40
C ALA A 190 13.44 4.09 22.07
N LEU A 191 12.57 5.04 21.69
CA LEU A 191 11.21 4.74 21.23
C LEU A 191 11.21 3.85 19.99
N ARG A 192 12.04 4.17 18.98
CA ARG A 192 12.17 3.37 17.76
C ARG A 192 12.67 1.95 18.05
N LYS A 193 13.67 1.82 18.93
CA LYS A 193 14.20 0.51 19.32
C LYS A 193 13.18 -0.30 20.14
N LYS A 194 12.39 0.37 20.99
CA LYS A 194 11.29 -0.23 21.75
C LYS A 194 10.17 -0.69 20.81
N TRP A 195 9.77 0.15 19.86
CA TRP A 195 8.83 -0.20 18.78
C TRP A 195 9.30 -1.40 17.97
N GLN A 196 10.55 -1.40 17.52
CA GLN A 196 11.12 -2.51 16.76
C GLN A 196 11.04 -3.84 17.54
N ARG A 197 11.42 -3.83 18.83
CA ARG A 197 11.34 -5.01 19.70
C ARG A 197 9.89 -5.46 19.94
N MET A 198 8.98 -4.49 20.05
CA MET A 198 7.55 -4.76 20.16
C MET A 198 7.03 -5.44 18.89
N CYS A 199 7.30 -4.89 17.70
CA CYS A 199 6.93 -5.52 16.43
C CYS A 199 7.51 -6.93 16.29
N GLN A 200 8.78 -7.14 16.64
CA GLN A 200 9.39 -8.47 16.63
C GLN A 200 8.69 -9.47 17.55
N ARG A 201 8.17 -9.02 18.71
CA ARG A 201 7.35 -9.84 19.61
C ARG A 201 5.96 -10.12 19.04
N LEU A 202 5.43 -9.22 18.22
CA LEU A 202 4.10 -9.33 17.62
C LEU A 202 4.11 -10.08 16.28
N GLU A 203 5.27 -10.23 15.63
CA GLU A 203 5.40 -10.92 14.33
C GLU A 203 4.86 -12.36 14.36
N PRO A 204 5.17 -13.21 15.36
CA PRO A 204 4.61 -14.57 15.41
C PRO A 204 3.10 -14.60 15.60
N LEU A 205 2.55 -13.60 16.31
CA LEU A 205 1.10 -13.47 16.47
C LEU A 205 0.48 -13.10 15.13
N LYS A 206 1.05 -12.12 14.42
CA LYS A 206 0.60 -11.71 13.09
C LYS A 206 0.61 -12.88 12.09
N GLU A 207 1.67 -13.70 12.06
CA GLU A 207 1.75 -14.91 11.21
C GLU A 207 0.70 -15.96 11.57
N LEU A 208 0.45 -16.18 12.88
CA LEU A 208 -0.59 -17.10 13.37
C LEU A 208 -2.02 -16.65 13.00
N TYR A 209 -2.23 -15.34 12.80
CA TYR A 209 -3.55 -14.81 12.43
C TYR A 209 -3.74 -14.71 10.91
N LEU A 210 -2.71 -14.36 10.13
CA LEU A 210 -2.78 -14.41 8.66
C LEU A 210 -3.14 -15.82 8.18
N THR A 211 -2.54 -16.85 8.81
CA THR A 211 -2.86 -18.26 8.52
C THR A 211 -4.26 -18.70 8.93
N LYS A 212 -4.93 -18.02 9.88
CA LYS A 212 -6.33 -18.31 10.25
C LYS A 212 -7.34 -17.63 9.34
N ILE A 213 -7.01 -16.45 8.83
CA ILE A 213 -7.83 -15.71 7.87
C ILE A 213 -7.82 -16.42 6.51
N ASP A 214 -6.69 -17.00 6.09
CA ASP A 214 -6.58 -17.79 4.85
C ASP A 214 -7.32 -19.16 4.89
N MET A 215 -7.85 -19.56 6.05
CA MET A 215 -8.55 -20.85 6.25
C MET A 215 -10.08 -20.72 6.40
N ASN A 216 -10.62 -19.49 6.42
CA ASN A 216 -12.06 -19.20 6.39
C ASN A 216 -12.47 -18.67 5.01
#